data_AF-A0A2A6CHR4-F1
#
_entry.id   AF-A0A2A6CHR4-F1
#
_cell.length_a   1.000
_cell.length_b   1.000
_cell.length_c   1.000
_cell.angle_alpha   90.00
_cell.angle_beta   90.00
_cell.angle_gamma   90.00
#
_symmetry.space_group_name_H-M   'P 1'
#
loop_
_entity.id
_entity.type
_entity.pdbx_description
1 polymer ?
#
loop_
_entity_poly.entity_id
_entity_poly.type
_entity_poly.pdbx_seq_one_letter_code
_entity_poly.pdbx_strand_id
1 'polypeptide(L)'
;MQSAGRQRGMKTTEGNEKEFTEAPKNPRPKGWALRSTKKTGRYDPVARKLVDDLFEQYFSNGKKLRPDEAEKRMRERSDILPAQRMTFDQIRNRITTLLSQKKEHQRKEEEVDLERPLDEDDLIITSDYIYDLVHSNMEFFDNPSEPVFSDFGEFEQ
;
A
#
# COMPACT_ATOMS: atom_id res chain seq x y z
N MET A 1 -54.01 72.13 50.09
CA MET A 1 -53.18 71.46 51.12
C MET A 1 -53.00 70.01 50.73
N GLN A 2 -51.88 69.42 51.17
CA GLN A 2 -51.47 68.00 51.12
C GLN A 2 -50.57 67.59 49.94
N SER A 3 -49.30 67.61 50.29
CA SER A 3 -48.14 67.03 49.63
C SER A 3 -48.17 65.50 49.71
N ALA A 4 -47.72 64.83 48.65
CA ALA A 4 -47.17 63.47 48.68
C ALA A 4 -46.12 63.43 47.56
N GLY A 5 -44.84 63.13 47.76
CA GLY A 5 -44.22 62.36 48.83
C GLY A 5 -43.79 60.98 48.32
N ARG A 6 -42.72 60.95 47.50
CA ARG A 6 -41.70 59.88 47.41
C ARG A 6 -42.15 58.50 46.93
N GLN A 7 -41.51 57.99 45.86
CA GLN A 7 -40.60 56.84 45.97
C GLN A 7 -39.72 56.67 44.73
N ARG A 8 -38.40 56.63 44.96
CA ARG A 8 -37.37 56.26 43.98
C ARG A 8 -37.34 54.74 43.91
N GLY A 9 -37.76 54.16 42.80
CA GLY A 9 -37.51 52.77 42.46
C GLY A 9 -36.16 52.65 41.77
N MET A 10 -35.16 52.15 42.49
CA MET A 10 -33.88 51.72 41.95
C MET A 10 -34.15 50.48 41.08
N LYS A 11 -33.92 50.56 39.77
CA LYS A 11 -33.92 49.37 38.91
C LYS A 11 -32.49 48.86 38.84
N THR A 12 -32.25 47.77 39.55
CA THR A 12 -31.03 46.98 39.52
C THR A 12 -30.76 46.50 38.10
N THR A 13 -29.52 46.72 37.65
CA THR A 13 -28.91 46.05 36.51
C THR A 13 -28.72 44.58 36.86
N GLU A 14 -29.63 43.71 36.42
CA GLU A 14 -29.34 42.28 36.36
C GLU A 14 -28.65 41.99 35.03
N GLY A 15 -27.38 41.59 35.15
CA GLY A 15 -26.54 41.14 34.06
C GLY A 15 -27.21 39.97 33.35
N ASN A 16 -27.44 40.16 32.05
CA ASN A 16 -27.82 39.09 31.14
C ASN A 16 -26.57 38.23 30.88
N GLU A 17 -26.30 37.30 31.79
CA GLU A 17 -25.41 36.19 31.53
C GLU A 17 -26.09 35.32 30.48
N LYS A 18 -25.70 35.54 29.22
CA LYS A 18 -26.10 34.70 28.10
C LYS A 18 -25.59 33.29 28.36
N GLU A 19 -26.46 32.47 28.93
CA GLU A 19 -26.33 31.04 29.01
C GLU A 19 -26.07 30.52 27.59
N PHE A 20 -24.84 30.06 27.34
CA PHE A 20 -24.47 29.44 26.08
C PHE A 20 -25.12 28.06 26.07
N THR A 21 -26.40 28.02 25.71
CA THR A 21 -27.17 26.77 25.62
C THR A 21 -26.44 25.83 24.67
N GLU A 22 -25.95 24.71 25.21
CA GLU A 22 -25.34 23.64 24.43
C GLU A 22 -26.34 23.24 23.35
N ALA A 23 -25.96 23.43 22.08
CA ALA A 23 -26.83 23.14 20.96
C ALA A 23 -27.42 21.73 21.11
N PRO A 24 -28.73 21.53 20.90
CA PRO A 24 -29.33 20.21 21.04
C PRO A 24 -28.57 19.27 20.11
N LYS A 25 -27.80 18.35 20.70
CA LYS A 25 -27.17 17.24 19.99
C LYS A 25 -28.34 16.48 19.38
N ASN A 26 -28.63 16.75 18.12
CA ASN A 26 -29.64 16.05 17.34
C ASN A 26 -29.01 14.72 16.91
N PRO A 27 -29.21 13.60 17.64
CA PRO A 27 -28.62 12.35 17.20
C PRO A 27 -29.31 11.98 15.90
N ARG A 28 -28.56 11.99 14.79
CA ARG A 28 -29.10 11.57 13.50
C ARG A 28 -29.71 10.17 13.67
N PRO A 29 -30.97 9.95 13.29
CA PRO A 29 -31.64 8.68 13.54
C PRO A 29 -30.83 7.49 12.99
N LYS A 30 -30.91 6.35 13.67
CA LYS A 30 -30.15 5.14 13.31
C LYS A 30 -30.53 4.72 11.88
N GLY A 31 -29.59 4.84 10.93
CA GLY A 31 -29.83 4.60 9.50
C GLY A 31 -29.69 5.83 8.59
N TRP A 32 -29.50 7.03 9.15
CA TRP A 32 -29.27 8.27 8.37
C TRP A 32 -27.91 8.33 7.66
N ALA A 33 -26.95 7.55 8.15
CA ALA A 33 -25.74 7.27 7.42
C ALA A 33 -25.96 5.99 6.62
N LEU A 34 -26.01 6.12 5.29
CA LEU A 34 -25.85 4.97 4.42
C LEU A 34 -24.47 4.39 4.75
N ARG A 35 -24.44 3.19 5.34
CA ARG A 35 -23.17 2.49 5.55
C ARG A 35 -22.57 2.33 4.17
N SER A 36 -21.40 2.91 3.92
CA SER A 36 -20.71 2.65 2.67
C SER A 36 -20.35 1.17 2.66
N THR A 37 -21.24 0.34 2.14
CA THR A 37 -20.80 -0.92 1.57
C THR A 37 -20.02 -0.47 0.36
N LYS A 38 -18.72 -0.31 0.54
CA LYS A 38 -17.80 -0.10 -0.56
C LYS A 38 -18.19 -1.20 -1.54
N LYS A 39 -18.76 -0.84 -2.70
CA LYS A 39 -18.86 -1.77 -3.82
C LYS A 39 -17.42 -1.99 -4.25
N THR A 40 -16.69 -2.77 -3.45
CA THR A 40 -15.41 -3.33 -3.84
C THR A 40 -15.76 -4.10 -5.07
N GLY A 41 -15.51 -3.50 -6.23
CA GLY A 41 -15.92 -4.02 -7.52
C GLY A 41 -15.45 -5.45 -7.60
N ARG A 42 -16.37 -6.39 -7.35
CA ARG A 42 -16.07 -7.79 -7.49
C ARG A 42 -15.99 -7.99 -8.99
N TYR A 43 -14.78 -8.22 -9.47
CA TYR A 43 -14.59 -8.86 -10.76
C TYR A 43 -15.51 -10.07 -10.83
N ASP A 44 -16.01 -10.37 -12.02
CA ASP A 44 -16.77 -11.60 -12.22
C ASP A 44 -15.95 -12.79 -11.69
N PRO A 45 -16.53 -13.68 -10.87
CA PRO A 45 -15.78 -14.75 -10.23
C PRO A 45 -15.11 -15.69 -11.25
N VAL A 46 -15.74 -15.89 -12.41
CA VAL A 46 -15.20 -16.75 -13.47
C VAL A 46 -13.94 -16.12 -14.06
N ALA A 47 -14.02 -14.83 -14.36
CA ALA A 47 -12.91 -14.06 -14.88
C ALA A 47 -11.74 -13.95 -13.90
N ARG A 48 -12.06 -13.66 -12.64
CA ARG A 48 -11.08 -13.57 -11.57
C ARG A 48 -10.35 -14.90 -11.40
N LYS A 49 -11.10 -16.01 -11.35
CA LYS A 49 -10.51 -17.34 -11.19
C LYS A 49 -9.53 -17.65 -12.32
N LEU A 50 -9.88 -17.33 -13.57
CA LEU A 50 -8.95 -17.53 -14.68
C LEU A 50 -7.64 -16.76 -14.49
N VAL A 51 -7.70 -15.50 -14.06
CA VAL A 51 -6.48 -14.70 -13.80
C VAL A 51 -5.67 -15.31 -12.66
N ASP A 52 -6.33 -15.79 -11.61
CA ASP A 52 -5.68 -16.44 -10.46
C ASP A 52 -4.97 -17.75 -10.91
N ASP A 53 -5.67 -18.62 -11.65
CA ASP A 53 -5.14 -19.88 -12.17
C ASP A 53 -3.95 -19.66 -13.13
N LEU A 54 -4.07 -18.67 -14.04
CA LEU A 54 -2.98 -18.28 -14.95
C LEU A 54 -1.78 -17.70 -14.18
N PHE A 55 -2.05 -16.91 -13.14
CA PHE A 55 -0.98 -16.33 -12.34
C PHE A 55 -0.18 -17.43 -11.66
N GLU A 56 -0.84 -18.39 -11.04
CA GLU A 56 -0.20 -19.54 -10.41
C GLU A 56 0.62 -20.36 -11.40
N GLN A 57 0.05 -20.67 -12.58
CA GLN A 57 0.75 -21.40 -13.63
C GLN A 57 2.04 -20.70 -14.07
N TYR A 58 2.01 -19.39 -14.28
CA TYR A 58 3.19 -18.63 -14.70
C TYR A 58 4.19 -18.50 -13.57
N PHE A 59 3.71 -18.24 -12.35
CA PHE A 59 4.54 -18.07 -11.17
C PHE A 59 5.31 -19.36 -10.83
N SER A 60 4.66 -20.53 -10.90
CA SER A 60 5.31 -21.84 -10.76
C SER A 60 6.39 -22.09 -11.82
N ASN A 61 6.24 -21.51 -13.00
CA ASN A 61 7.23 -21.58 -14.08
C ASN A 61 8.33 -20.51 -13.97
N GLY A 62 8.37 -19.73 -12.88
CA GLY A 62 9.33 -18.64 -12.68
C GLY A 62 9.11 -17.43 -13.59
N LYS A 63 7.94 -17.33 -14.24
CA LYS A 63 7.59 -16.25 -15.17
C LYS A 63 6.52 -15.34 -14.59
N LYS A 64 6.54 -14.07 -14.97
CA LYS A 64 5.49 -13.12 -14.60
C LYS A 64 4.35 -13.17 -15.62
N LEU A 65 3.12 -13.38 -15.15
CA LEU A 65 1.93 -13.26 -15.99
C LEU A 65 1.81 -11.84 -16.54
N ARG A 66 1.71 -11.70 -17.86
CA ARG A 66 1.45 -10.41 -18.50
C ARG A 66 -0.06 -10.18 -18.63
N PRO A 67 -0.57 -8.95 -18.40
CA PRO A 67 -2.01 -8.70 -18.42
C PRO A 67 -2.67 -8.93 -19.78
N ASP A 68 -1.97 -8.66 -20.88
CA ASP A 68 -2.42 -8.89 -22.25
C ASP A 68 -2.59 -10.37 -22.58
N GLU A 69 -1.72 -11.22 -22.05
CA GLU A 69 -1.85 -12.67 -22.20
C GLU A 69 -3.09 -13.21 -21.48
N ALA A 70 -3.33 -12.73 -20.26
CA ALA A 70 -4.54 -13.07 -19.52
C ALA A 70 -5.81 -12.57 -20.23
N GLU A 71 -5.79 -11.35 -20.76
CA GLU A 71 -6.91 -10.81 -21.54
C GLU A 71 -7.18 -11.65 -22.79
N LYS A 72 -6.14 -12.05 -23.51
CA LYS A 72 -6.26 -12.92 -24.68
C LYS A 72 -6.91 -14.25 -24.31
N ARG A 73 -6.45 -14.89 -23.22
CA ARG A 73 -7.04 -16.15 -22.72
C ARG A 73 -8.50 -15.98 -22.32
N MET A 74 -8.89 -14.82 -21.76
CA MET A 74 -10.29 -14.50 -21.48
C MET A 74 -11.15 -14.35 -22.75
N ARG A 75 -10.57 -13.83 -23.84
CA ARG A 75 -11.27 -13.65 -25.11
C ARG A 75 -11.43 -14.95 -25.89
N GLU A 76 -10.44 -15.84 -25.81
CA GLU A 76 -10.43 -17.17 -26.44
C GLU A 76 -11.46 -18.11 -25.81
N ARG A 77 -11.76 -17.93 -24.52
CA ARG A 77 -12.79 -18.68 -23.81
C ARG A 77 -14.20 -18.25 -24.25
N SER A 78 -14.94 -19.17 -24.84
CA SER A 78 -16.35 -18.99 -25.22
C SER A 78 -17.30 -18.99 -24.02
N ASP A 79 -16.88 -19.57 -22.89
CA ASP A 79 -17.66 -19.65 -21.66
C ASP A 79 -17.65 -18.35 -20.84
N ILE A 80 -16.77 -17.39 -21.17
CA ILE A 80 -16.72 -16.08 -20.54
C ILE A 80 -17.38 -15.05 -21.46
N LEU A 81 -18.54 -14.56 -21.05
CA LEU A 81 -19.26 -13.52 -21.78
C LEU A 81 -18.44 -12.22 -21.80
N PRO A 82 -18.53 -11.40 -22.86
CA PRO A 82 -17.82 -10.12 -22.93
C PRO A 82 -18.03 -9.21 -21.71
N ALA A 83 -19.24 -9.20 -21.13
CA ALA A 83 -19.58 -8.41 -19.94
C ALA A 83 -18.87 -8.91 -18.66
N GLN A 84 -18.44 -10.17 -18.64
CA GLN A 84 -17.72 -10.78 -17.52
C GLN A 84 -16.21 -10.60 -17.67
N ARG A 85 -15.72 -10.26 -18.86
CA ARG A 85 -14.28 -10.16 -19.13
C ARG A 85 -13.68 -9.03 -18.30
N MET A 86 -12.57 -9.32 -17.63
CA MET A 86 -11.81 -8.31 -16.93
C MET A 86 -11.07 -7.47 -17.98
N THR A 87 -11.10 -6.15 -17.78
CA THR A 87 -10.32 -5.23 -18.61
C THR A 87 -8.84 -5.32 -18.26
N PHE A 88 -7.99 -4.81 -19.15
CA PHE A 88 -6.54 -4.76 -18.94
C PHE A 88 -6.14 -4.20 -17.56
N ASP A 89 -6.70 -3.06 -17.17
CA ASP A 89 -6.40 -2.44 -15.87
C ASP A 89 -6.86 -3.30 -14.69
N GLN A 90 -8.00 -3.98 -14.82
CA GLN A 90 -8.51 -4.87 -13.78
C GLN A 90 -7.60 -6.09 -13.61
N ILE A 91 -7.12 -6.65 -14.73
CA ILE A 91 -6.16 -7.76 -14.74
C ILE A 91 -4.83 -7.31 -14.11
N ARG A 92 -4.30 -6.16 -14.54
CA ARG A 92 -3.06 -5.58 -13.96
C ARG A 92 -3.18 -5.41 -12.46
N ASN A 93 -4.27 -4.80 -11.98
CA ASN A 93 -4.49 -4.56 -10.55
C ASN A 93 -4.61 -5.87 -9.76
N ARG A 94 -5.26 -6.90 -10.35
CA ARG A 94 -5.34 -8.22 -9.74
C ARG A 94 -3.96 -8.87 -9.62
N ILE A 95 -3.17 -8.86 -10.68
CA ILE A 95 -1.80 -9.40 -10.70
C ILE A 95 -0.92 -8.71 -9.65
N THR A 96 -0.96 -7.37 -9.57
CA THR A 96 -0.20 -6.62 -8.55
C THR A 96 -0.60 -7.05 -7.13
N THR A 97 -1.90 -7.24 -6.88
CA THR A 97 -2.39 -7.70 -5.58
C THR A 97 -1.90 -9.11 -5.25
N LEU A 98 -1.93 -10.03 -6.22
CA LEU A 98 -1.43 -11.41 -6.05
C LEU A 98 0.07 -11.44 -5.77
N LEU A 99 0.86 -10.60 -6.46
CA LEU A 99 2.29 -10.45 -6.21
C LEU A 99 2.57 -9.96 -4.79
N SER A 100 1.84 -8.94 -4.32
CA SER A 100 1.96 -8.45 -2.94
C SER A 100 1.61 -9.54 -1.92
N GLN A 101 0.55 -10.30 -2.15
CA GLN A 101 0.14 -11.41 -1.28
C GLN A 101 1.19 -12.51 -1.21
N LYS A 102 1.77 -12.92 -2.35
CA LYS A 102 2.85 -13.93 -2.39
C LYS A 102 4.11 -13.46 -1.68
N LYS A 103 4.50 -12.19 -1.86
CA LYS A 103 5.65 -11.61 -1.16
C LYS A 103 5.44 -11.59 0.36
N GLU A 104 4.24 -11.24 0.81
CA GLU A 104 3.92 -11.22 2.24
C GLU A 104 3.91 -12.64 2.85
N HIS A 105 3.40 -13.62 2.10
CA HIS A 105 3.38 -15.02 2.55
C HIS A 105 4.79 -15.59 2.69
N GLN A 106 5.67 -15.35 1.70
CA GLN A 106 7.06 -15.80 1.75
C GLN A 106 7.81 -15.23 2.96
N ARG A 107 7.59 -13.94 3.28
CA ARG A 107 8.19 -13.30 4.46
C ARG A 107 7.72 -13.94 5.78
N LYS A 108 6.47 -14.41 5.84
CA LYS A 108 5.91 -15.03 7.05
C LYS A 108 6.35 -16.47 7.24
N GLU A 109 6.57 -17.23 6.17
CA GLU A 109 7.08 -18.61 6.26
C GLU A 109 8.53 -18.66 6.76
N GLU A 110 9.36 -17.67 6.41
CA GLU A 110 10.75 -17.56 6.88
C GLU A 110 10.84 -17.24 8.39
N GLU A 111 9.82 -16.59 8.97
CA GLU A 111 9.79 -16.22 10.38
C GLU A 111 9.40 -17.39 11.31
N VAL A 112 8.84 -18.48 10.77
CA VAL A 112 8.34 -19.62 11.56
C VAL A 112 9.42 -20.69 11.81
N ASP A 113 10.53 -20.70 11.06
CA ASP A 113 11.60 -21.72 11.20
C ASP A 113 12.62 -21.40 12.32
N LEU A 114 12.39 -20.35 13.11
CA LEU A 114 13.29 -19.88 14.18
C LEU A 114 12.87 -20.26 15.61
N GLU A 115 11.81 -21.06 15.80
CA GLU A 115 11.44 -21.61 17.13
C GLU A 115 12.07 -22.99 17.40
N ARG A 116 13.35 -23.17 17.00
CA ARG A 116 14.18 -24.26 17.52
C ARG A 116 15.00 -23.68 18.68
N PRO A 117 15.02 -24.29 19.88
CA PRO A 117 15.86 -23.80 20.97
C PRO A 117 17.30 -23.71 20.46
N LEU A 118 17.88 -22.51 20.58
CA LEU A 118 19.26 -22.21 20.25
C LEU A 118 20.15 -23.02 21.21
N ASP A 119 20.66 -24.16 20.77
CA ASP A 119 21.75 -24.85 21.47
C ASP A 119 23.02 -23.98 21.32
N GLU A 120 23.72 -23.75 22.44
CA GLU A 120 24.73 -22.70 22.66
C GLU A 120 26.04 -22.80 21.84
N ASP A 121 26.08 -23.62 20.77
CA ASP A 121 27.29 -23.89 19.98
C ASP A 121 27.26 -23.29 18.55
N ASP A 122 26.20 -22.55 18.17
CA ASP A 122 26.17 -21.81 16.91
C ASP A 122 26.98 -20.50 17.06
N LEU A 123 28.27 -20.63 16.75
CA LEU A 123 29.28 -19.61 16.49
C LEU A 123 28.70 -18.18 16.35
N ILE A 124 28.87 -17.36 17.39
CA ILE A 124 28.69 -15.90 17.28
C ILE A 124 29.67 -15.45 16.19
N ILE A 125 29.16 -14.98 15.05
CA ILE A 125 29.98 -14.31 14.03
C ILE A 125 30.52 -13.05 14.68
N THR A 126 31.73 -13.13 15.24
CA THR A 126 32.40 -11.99 15.85
C THR A 126 32.74 -10.98 14.76
N SER A 127 32.71 -9.70 15.11
CA SER A 127 32.88 -8.56 14.20
C SER A 127 34.13 -8.65 13.32
N ASP A 128 35.14 -9.41 13.75
CA ASP A 128 36.42 -9.55 13.08
C ASP A 128 36.28 -10.36 11.77
N TYR A 129 35.38 -11.35 11.72
CA TYR A 129 35.13 -12.14 10.50
C TYR A 129 34.36 -11.37 9.42
N ILE A 130 33.52 -10.40 9.83
CA ILE A 130 32.80 -9.53 8.89
C ILE A 130 33.75 -8.57 8.19
N TYR A 131 34.82 -8.13 8.87
CA TYR A 131 35.83 -7.25 8.30
C TYR A 131 36.57 -7.94 7.14
N ASP A 132 37.06 -9.18 7.32
CA ASP A 132 37.79 -9.91 6.27
C ASP A 132 36.93 -10.17 5.01
N LEU A 133 35.63 -10.45 5.18
CA LEU A 133 34.71 -10.69 4.08
C LEU A 133 34.46 -9.44 3.21
N VAL A 134 34.42 -8.26 3.83
CA VAL A 134 34.26 -6.98 3.11
C VAL A 134 35.57 -6.57 2.44
N HIS A 135 36.73 -6.85 3.05
CA HIS A 135 38.04 -6.48 2.50
C HIS A 135 38.49 -7.40 1.35
N SER A 136 38.05 -8.66 1.29
CA SER A 136 38.32 -9.56 0.16
C SER A 136 37.62 -9.16 -1.15
N ASN A 137 36.54 -8.36 -1.09
CA ASN A 137 35.75 -7.98 -2.28
C ASN A 137 36.08 -6.59 -2.84
N MET A 138 37.01 -5.85 -2.23
CA MET A 138 37.35 -4.49 -2.65
C MET A 138 38.63 -4.40 -3.51
N GLU A 139 39.29 -5.51 -3.83
CA GLU A 139 40.45 -5.52 -4.75
C GLU A 139 40.09 -5.57 -6.25
N PHE A 140 38.80 -5.63 -6.62
CA PHE A 140 38.41 -5.68 -8.04
C PHE A 140 38.23 -4.30 -8.70
N PHE A 141 38.08 -3.21 -7.95
CA PHE A 141 37.68 -1.91 -8.50
C PHE A 141 38.66 -0.75 -8.25
N ASP A 142 39.92 -1.03 -7.91
CA ASP A 142 40.96 0.00 -7.75
C ASP A 142 42.19 -0.27 -8.64
N ASN A 143 42.01 -0.19 -9.97
CA ASN A 143 43.15 0.10 -10.86
C ASN A 143 42.84 1.27 -11.80
N PRO A 144 43.12 2.52 -11.40
CA PRO A 144 43.07 3.67 -12.29
C PRO A 144 44.45 3.91 -12.94
N SER A 145 44.59 3.53 -14.21
CA SER A 145 45.66 3.99 -15.13
C SER A 145 45.22 3.67 -16.56
N GLU A 146 45.06 4.58 -17.52
CA GLU A 146 45.28 6.02 -17.67
C GLU A 146 44.26 6.53 -18.72
N PRO A 147 43.98 7.84 -18.84
CA PRO A 147 43.24 8.39 -19.97
C PRO A 147 44.17 8.58 -21.17
N VAL A 148 43.97 7.82 -22.25
CA VAL A 148 44.63 8.10 -23.54
C VAL A 148 43.66 8.91 -24.40
N PHE A 149 43.66 10.22 -24.24
CA PHE A 149 43.19 11.15 -25.26
C PHE A 149 44.42 11.82 -25.86
N SER A 150 44.92 11.29 -26.98
CA SER A 150 45.75 12.08 -27.88
C SER A 150 45.80 11.47 -29.28
N ASP A 151 45.31 12.27 -30.22
CA ASP A 151 45.75 12.41 -31.60
C ASP A 151 45.37 11.33 -32.64
N PHE A 152 44.28 11.59 -33.36
CA PHE A 152 44.17 11.19 -34.77
C PHE A 152 43.53 12.33 -35.58
N GLY A 153 44.39 13.25 -36.01
CA GLY A 153 44.55 13.62 -37.42
C GLY A 153 43.31 14.03 -38.20
N GLU A 154 43.19 15.35 -38.40
CA GLU A 154 43.17 15.97 -39.73
C GLU A 154 42.52 15.13 -40.86
N PHE A 155 41.23 15.36 -41.11
CA PHE A 155 40.55 14.86 -42.30
C PHE A 155 40.65 15.93 -43.40
N GLU A 156 41.72 15.88 -44.19
CA GLU A 156 41.83 16.59 -45.47
C GLU A 156 40.93 15.92 -46.52
N GLN A 157 40.33 16.73 -47.39
CA GLN A 157 39.60 16.33 -48.59
C GLN A 157 40.10 17.13 -49.78
#